data_AF-A0A974XAY7-F1
#
_entry.id   AF-A0A974XAY7-F1
#
_cell.length_a   1.000
_cell.length_b   1.000
_cell.length_c   1.000
_cell.angle_alpha   90.00
_cell.angle_beta   90.00
_cell.angle_gamma   90.00
#
_symmetry.space_group_name_H-M   'P 1'
#
loop_
_entity.id
_entity.type
_entity.pdbx_description
1 polymer ?
#
loop_
_entity_poly.entity_id
_entity_poly.type
_entity_poly.pdbx_seq_one_letter_code
_entity_poly.pdbx_strand_id
1 'polypeptide(L)'
;MSKNIKEITSECAKFIKKILSSDILFCKLDDEDKNIACLLKKLGYINFDEKTSIIEIIVPVFYEFENHLLDDISNIIMNEIYSIVKSCFDNFLVNANVFTSVKHGVDIKELGNELWHQIFGFTNEMLVKSGFVQKPLYIETEGRYLRSLCIELM
;
A
#
# COMPACT_ATOMS: atom_id res chain seq x y z
N MET A 1 13.95 -20.53 -14.86
CA MET A 1 13.38 -20.84 -13.52
C MET A 1 12.72 -19.57 -13.02
N SER A 2 11.41 -19.57 -12.78
CA SER A 2 10.70 -18.38 -12.27
C SER A 2 11.13 -18.15 -10.81
N LYS A 3 11.75 -17.00 -10.50
CA LYS A 3 11.99 -16.60 -9.10
C LYS A 3 10.64 -16.57 -8.35
N ASN A 4 10.63 -16.99 -7.09
CA ASN A 4 9.43 -16.93 -6.24
C ASN A 4 9.17 -15.46 -5.86
N ILE A 5 7.90 -15.06 -5.71
CA ILE A 5 7.51 -13.72 -5.25
C ILE A 5 8.27 -13.34 -3.96
N LYS A 6 8.43 -14.28 -3.02
CA LYS A 6 9.18 -14.02 -1.77
C LYS A 6 10.64 -13.63 -2.02
N GLU A 7 11.28 -14.26 -3.00
CA GLU A 7 12.68 -13.96 -3.36
C GLU A 7 12.76 -12.57 -3.98
N ILE A 8 11.87 -12.26 -4.92
CA ILE A 8 11.79 -10.94 -5.57
C ILE A 8 11.56 -9.84 -4.53
N THR A 9 10.61 -10.03 -3.60
CA THR A 9 10.34 -9.04 -2.55
C THR A 9 11.56 -8.85 -1.64
N SER A 10 12.28 -9.92 -1.29
CA SER A 10 13.49 -9.83 -0.48
C SER A 10 14.63 -9.09 -1.19
N GLU A 11 14.82 -9.32 -2.49
CA GLU A 11 15.80 -8.62 -3.31
C GLU A 11 15.48 -7.12 -3.43
N CYS A 12 14.21 -6.78 -3.72
CA CYS A 12 13.74 -5.40 -3.73
C CYS A 12 14.02 -4.70 -2.38
N ALA A 13 13.71 -5.36 -1.27
CA ALA A 13 13.93 -4.78 0.06
C ALA A 13 15.42 -4.55 0.36
N LYS A 14 16.29 -5.50 -0.01
CA LYS A 14 17.75 -5.33 0.12
C LYS A 14 18.26 -4.16 -0.73
N PHE A 15 17.76 -4.04 -1.96
CA PHE A 15 18.16 -2.98 -2.86
C PHE A 15 17.74 -1.59 -2.37
N ILE A 16 16.50 -1.43 -1.89
CA ILE A 16 16.04 -0.18 -1.25
C ILE A 16 16.91 0.19 -0.05
N LYS A 17 17.27 -0.77 0.80
CA LYS A 17 18.19 -0.53 1.93
C LYS A 17 19.56 -0.02 1.45
N LYS A 18 20.07 -0.55 0.35
CA LYS A 18 21.34 -0.11 -0.27
C LYS A 18 21.26 1.36 -0.70
N ILE A 19 20.15 1.76 -1.33
CA ILE A 19 19.91 3.16 -1.76
C ILE A 19 19.83 4.08 -0.54
N LEU A 20 19.14 3.66 0.52
CA LEU A 20 19.02 4.46 1.75
C LEU A 20 20.36 4.63 2.49
N SER A 21 21.29 3.69 2.34
CA SER A 21 22.61 3.76 3.00
C SER A 21 23.66 4.57 2.24
N SER A 22 23.45 4.83 0.95
CA SER A 22 24.47 5.45 0.09
C SER A 22 23.88 5.93 -1.23
N ASP A 23 24.44 7.00 -1.80
CA ASP A 23 24.07 7.44 -3.15
C ASP A 23 24.53 6.42 -4.20
N ILE A 24 23.56 5.81 -4.90
CA ILE A 24 23.81 4.81 -5.93
C ILE A 24 23.57 5.40 -7.32
N LEU A 25 24.52 5.13 -8.22
CA LEU A 25 24.39 5.42 -9.65
C LEU A 25 23.94 4.18 -10.41
N PHE A 26 22.83 4.26 -11.15
CA PHE A 26 22.27 3.20 -11.96
C PHE A 26 23.29 2.60 -12.95
N CYS A 27 24.12 3.45 -13.56
CA CYS A 27 25.14 3.00 -14.52
C CYS A 27 26.23 2.13 -13.89
N LYS A 28 26.45 2.23 -12.57
CA LYS A 28 27.45 1.45 -11.81
C LYS A 28 26.90 0.16 -11.21
N LEU A 29 25.61 -0.11 -11.38
CA LEU A 29 24.99 -1.35 -10.91
C LEU A 29 25.42 -2.54 -11.78
N ASP A 30 25.49 -3.71 -11.14
CA ASP A 30 25.52 -4.98 -11.86
C ASP A 30 24.17 -5.28 -12.53
N ASP A 31 24.14 -6.32 -13.36
CA ASP A 31 22.94 -6.64 -14.15
C ASP A 31 21.75 -7.08 -13.29
N GLU A 32 22.01 -7.68 -12.12
CA GLU A 32 20.94 -8.10 -11.21
C GLU A 32 20.29 -6.89 -10.53
N ASP A 33 21.09 -6.00 -9.96
CA ASP A 33 20.63 -4.74 -9.36
C ASP A 33 19.94 -3.85 -10.40
N LYS A 34 20.40 -3.81 -11.66
CA LYS A 34 19.71 -3.08 -12.75
C LYS A 34 18.31 -3.62 -13.01
N ASN A 35 18.14 -4.95 -13.01
CA ASN A 35 16.83 -5.56 -13.20
C ASN A 35 15.87 -5.21 -12.06
N ILE A 36 16.36 -5.23 -10.81
CA ILE A 36 15.57 -4.83 -9.64
C ILE A 36 15.23 -3.33 -9.68
N ALA A 37 16.19 -2.47 -10.02
CA ALA A 37 15.95 -1.04 -10.18
C ALA A 37 14.90 -0.74 -11.27
N CYS A 38 14.98 -1.41 -12.42
CA CYS A 38 13.99 -1.29 -13.48
C CYS A 38 12.59 -1.75 -13.03
N LEU A 39 12.50 -2.84 -12.25
CA LEU A 39 11.24 -3.30 -11.67
C LEU A 39 10.66 -2.25 -10.70
N LEU A 40 11.47 -1.76 -9.76
CA LEU A 40 11.05 -0.76 -8.77
C LEU A 40 10.64 0.56 -9.44
N LYS A 41 11.31 0.97 -10.53
CA LYS A 41 10.91 2.13 -11.33
C LYS A 41 9.55 1.92 -11.99
N LYS A 42 9.30 0.75 -12.59
CA LYS A 42 7.99 0.40 -13.16
C LYS A 42 6.88 0.38 -12.11
N LEU A 43 7.19 -0.03 -10.89
CA LEU A 43 6.26 -0.02 -9.76
C LEU A 43 6.07 1.37 -9.15
N GLY A 44 6.86 2.38 -9.54
CA GLY A 44 6.79 3.73 -9.01
C GLY A 44 7.37 3.90 -7.61
N TYR A 45 8.31 3.05 -7.21
CA TYR A 45 8.99 3.13 -5.89
C TYR A 45 10.25 3.98 -5.95
N ILE A 46 10.95 3.96 -7.09
CA ILE A 46 12.17 4.73 -7.32
C ILE A 46 12.08 5.45 -8.66
N ASN A 47 12.91 6.48 -8.81
CA ASN A 47 13.18 7.10 -10.09
C ASN A 47 14.69 7.23 -10.30
N PHE A 48 15.10 7.42 -11.55
CA PHE A 48 16.45 7.84 -11.91
C PHE A 48 16.42 8.53 -13.27
N ASP A 49 17.06 9.69 -13.33
CA ASP A 49 17.27 10.45 -14.58
C ASP A 49 18.33 9.74 -15.43
N GLU A 50 18.09 9.65 -16.74
CA GLU A 50 19.04 9.07 -17.70
C GLU A 50 20.36 9.87 -17.76
N LYS A 51 20.33 11.16 -17.43
CA LYS A 51 21.51 12.05 -17.48
C LYS A 51 22.40 11.94 -16.25
N THR A 52 21.82 11.96 -15.06
CA THR A 52 22.60 11.90 -13.81
C THR A 52 22.82 10.46 -13.34
N SER A 53 21.95 9.53 -13.76
CA SER A 53 21.92 8.14 -13.30
C SER A 53 21.77 7.98 -11.78
N ILE A 54 21.47 9.04 -11.02
CA ILE A 54 21.27 8.97 -9.58
C ILE A 54 19.90 8.32 -9.31
N ILE A 55 19.88 7.37 -8.38
CA ILE A 55 18.66 6.69 -7.97
C ILE A 55 18.04 7.39 -6.77
N GLU A 56 16.77 7.77 -6.90
CA GLU A 56 15.98 8.44 -5.88
C GLU A 56 14.79 7.57 -5.48
N ILE A 57 14.51 7.47 -4.18
CA ILE A 57 13.29 6.83 -3.68
C ILE A 57 12.16 7.86 -3.69
N ILE A 58 11.04 7.54 -4.33
CA ILE A 58 9.91 8.47 -4.54
C ILE A 58 8.67 8.07 -3.74
N VAL A 59 8.85 7.24 -2.72
CA VAL A 59 7.82 6.81 -1.78
C VAL A 59 8.28 7.06 -0.35
N PRO A 60 7.37 7.34 0.61
CA PRO A 60 7.73 7.42 2.01
C PRO A 60 8.38 6.12 2.50
N VAL A 61 9.47 6.24 3.25
CA VAL A 61 10.14 5.13 3.91
C VAL A 61 9.96 5.30 5.41
N PHE A 62 9.34 4.32 6.05
CA PHE A 62 9.19 4.26 7.49
C PHE A 62 10.36 3.48 8.09
N TYR A 63 11.06 4.10 9.03
CA TYR A 63 12.15 3.46 9.75
C TYR A 63 11.65 2.75 11.01
N GLU A 64 12.41 1.75 11.47
CA GLU A 64 12.03 0.96 12.64
C GLU A 64 11.86 1.83 13.91
N PHE A 65 12.66 2.89 14.06
CA PHE A 65 12.51 3.82 15.17
C PHE A 65 11.22 4.65 15.11
N GLU A 66 10.56 4.74 13.96
CA GLU A 66 9.29 5.44 13.78
C GLU A 66 8.07 4.54 14.02
N ASN A 67 8.27 3.23 14.24
CA ASN A 67 7.17 2.29 14.47
C ASN A 67 6.27 2.71 15.64
N HIS A 68 6.83 3.33 16.68
CA HIS A 68 6.04 3.85 17.80
C HIS A 68 5.01 4.90 17.36
N LEU A 69 5.32 5.73 16.36
CA LEU A 69 4.38 6.71 15.81
C LEU A 69 3.20 6.02 15.13
N LEU A 70 3.48 4.93 14.39
CA LEU A 70 2.45 4.13 13.74
C LEU A 70 1.55 3.44 14.76
N ASP A 71 2.16 2.87 15.82
CA ASP A 71 1.42 2.24 16.91
C ASP A 71 0.54 3.25 17.66
N ASP A 72 1.06 4.44 17.96
CA ASP A 72 0.32 5.49 18.64
C ASP A 72 -0.88 5.97 17.82
N ILE A 73 -0.67 6.25 16.52
CA ILE A 73 -1.76 6.65 15.61
C ILE A 73 -2.79 5.52 15.48
N SER A 74 -2.32 4.28 15.32
CA SER A 74 -3.19 3.11 15.21
C SER A 74 -4.04 2.94 16.47
N ASN A 75 -3.44 3.07 17.65
CA ASN A 75 -4.14 2.98 18.93
C ASN A 75 -5.22 4.05 19.07
N ILE A 76 -4.94 5.29 18.68
CA ILE A 76 -5.93 6.38 18.70
C ILE A 76 -7.10 6.02 17.77
N ILE A 77 -6.81 5.71 16.50
CA ILE A 77 -7.85 5.43 15.49
C ILE A 77 -8.69 4.23 15.91
N MET A 78 -8.04 3.13 16.29
CA MET A 78 -8.72 1.89 16.66
C MET A 78 -9.60 2.08 17.89
N ASN A 79 -9.15 2.81 18.91
CA ASN A 79 -9.99 3.09 20.09
C ASN A 79 -11.28 3.83 19.71
N GLU A 80 -11.22 4.76 18.76
CA GLU A 80 -12.37 5.52 18.31
C GLU A 80 -13.34 4.69 17.45
N ILE A 81 -12.82 3.86 16.53
CA ILE A 81 -13.67 3.18 15.54
C ILE A 81 -14.01 1.72 15.89
N TYR A 82 -13.28 1.09 16.82
CA TYR A 82 -13.36 -0.36 17.04
C TYR A 82 -14.77 -0.82 17.37
N SER A 83 -15.48 -0.12 18.26
CA SER A 83 -16.83 -0.49 18.66
C SER A 83 -17.81 -0.50 17.48
N ILE A 84 -17.71 0.51 16.61
CA ILE A 84 -18.55 0.65 15.41
C ILE A 84 -18.21 -0.45 14.41
N VAL A 85 -16.93 -0.64 14.09
CA VAL A 85 -16.47 -1.67 13.16
C VAL A 85 -16.90 -3.05 13.67
N LYS A 86 -16.65 -3.37 14.94
CA LYS A 86 -17.07 -4.63 15.54
C LYS A 86 -18.58 -4.84 15.42
N SER A 87 -19.38 -3.83 15.72
CA SER A 87 -20.84 -3.92 15.59
C SER A 87 -21.28 -4.18 14.15
N CYS A 88 -20.64 -3.56 13.15
CA CYS A 88 -20.90 -3.85 11.74
C CYS A 88 -20.62 -5.33 11.41
N PHE A 89 -19.50 -5.88 11.88
CA PHE A 89 -19.14 -7.29 11.66
C PHE A 89 -20.07 -8.25 12.42
N ASP A 90 -20.42 -7.95 13.66
CA ASP A 90 -21.36 -8.77 14.44
C ASP A 90 -22.74 -8.83 13.75
N ASN A 91 -23.25 -7.68 13.29
CA ASN A 91 -24.50 -7.61 12.54
C ASN A 91 -24.42 -8.34 11.19
N PHE A 92 -23.30 -8.24 10.50
CA PHE A 92 -23.04 -8.98 9.27
C PHE A 92 -23.07 -10.50 9.51
N LEU A 93 -22.44 -10.98 10.59
CA LEU A 93 -22.40 -12.40 10.93
C LEU A 93 -23.79 -12.97 11.29
N VAL A 94 -24.61 -12.20 12.01
CA VAL A 94 -26.01 -12.59 12.31
C VAL A 94 -26.81 -12.88 11.03
N ASN A 95 -26.50 -12.16 9.95
CA ASN A 95 -27.17 -12.30 8.66
C ASN A 95 -26.39 -13.14 7.63
N ALA A 96 -25.25 -13.73 8.01
CA ALA A 96 -24.36 -14.41 7.07
C ALA A 96 -25.06 -15.49 6.22
N ASN A 97 -25.94 -16.28 6.85
CA ASN A 97 -26.63 -17.40 6.21
C ASN A 97 -27.63 -16.99 5.12
N VAL A 98 -28.03 -15.72 5.06
CA VAL A 98 -28.93 -15.24 3.98
C VAL A 98 -28.17 -14.85 2.71
N PHE A 99 -26.87 -14.57 2.81
CA PHE A 99 -26.07 -14.13 1.68
C PHE A 99 -25.83 -15.25 0.66
N THR A 100 -26.03 -14.92 -0.61
CA THR A 100 -25.79 -15.82 -1.75
C THR A 100 -24.35 -16.36 -1.71
N SER A 101 -23.34 -15.53 -1.51
CA SER A 101 -21.94 -15.96 -1.45
C SER A 101 -21.67 -17.05 -0.40
N VAL A 102 -22.28 -16.93 0.79
CA VAL A 102 -22.19 -17.95 1.85
C VAL A 102 -22.90 -19.24 1.43
N LYS A 103 -24.10 -19.13 0.83
CA LYS A 103 -24.83 -20.29 0.28
C LYS A 103 -24.06 -21.02 -0.81
N HIS A 104 -23.19 -20.31 -1.54
CA HIS A 104 -22.30 -20.86 -2.55
C HIS A 104 -20.91 -21.27 -2.01
N GLY A 105 -20.73 -21.30 -0.70
CA GLY A 105 -19.55 -21.87 -0.05
C GLY A 105 -18.34 -20.93 0.09
N VAL A 106 -18.52 -19.62 -0.11
CA VAL A 106 -17.46 -18.64 0.17
C VAL A 106 -17.25 -18.54 1.68
N ASP A 107 -15.98 -18.59 2.12
CA ASP A 107 -15.62 -18.44 3.53
C ASP A 107 -16.06 -17.07 4.05
N ILE A 108 -16.70 -17.05 5.22
CA ILE A 108 -17.17 -15.84 5.87
C ILE A 108 -16.02 -14.87 6.19
N LYS A 109 -14.80 -15.38 6.40
CA LYS A 109 -13.60 -14.55 6.61
C LYS A 109 -13.22 -13.78 5.35
N GLU A 110 -13.34 -14.39 4.17
CA GLU A 110 -13.11 -13.71 2.88
C GLU A 110 -14.12 -12.59 2.67
N LEU A 111 -15.39 -12.84 2.99
CA LEU A 111 -16.42 -11.80 2.94
C LEU A 111 -16.16 -10.67 3.96
N GLY A 112 -15.65 -11.03 5.14
CA GLY A 112 -15.23 -10.06 6.14
C GLY A 112 -14.06 -9.18 5.67
N ASN A 113 -13.07 -9.76 5.00
CA ASN A 113 -11.96 -9.02 4.41
C ASN A 113 -12.47 -8.05 3.33
N GLU A 114 -13.37 -8.50 2.47
CA GLU A 114 -13.98 -7.63 1.46
C GLU A 114 -14.78 -6.49 2.11
N LEU A 115 -15.56 -6.77 3.14
CA LEU A 115 -16.28 -5.74 3.89
C LEU A 115 -15.34 -4.70 4.49
N TRP A 116 -14.21 -5.14 5.07
CA TRP A 116 -13.17 -4.22 5.56
C TRP A 116 -12.59 -3.36 4.45
N HIS A 117 -12.29 -3.95 3.29
CA HIS A 117 -11.81 -3.21 2.12
C HIS A 117 -12.82 -2.16 1.64
N GLN A 118 -14.12 -2.45 1.68
CA GLN A 118 -15.16 -1.47 1.37
C GLN A 118 -15.18 -0.33 2.39
N ILE A 119 -15.16 -0.62 3.69
CA ILE A 119 -15.12 0.40 4.77
C ILE A 119 -13.90 1.31 4.57
N PHE A 120 -12.72 0.73 4.38
CA PHE A 120 -11.50 1.48 4.12
C PHE A 120 -11.59 2.34 2.84
N GLY A 121 -12.16 1.78 1.77
CA GLY A 121 -12.41 2.51 0.52
C GLY A 121 -13.30 3.73 0.73
N PHE A 122 -14.42 3.59 1.45
CA PHE A 122 -15.31 4.71 1.79
C PHE A 122 -14.61 5.78 2.63
N THR A 123 -13.78 5.39 3.60
CA THR A 123 -12.98 6.34 4.39
C THR A 123 -12.07 7.17 3.49
N ASN A 124 -11.37 6.54 2.54
CA ASN A 124 -10.53 7.27 1.59
C ASN A 124 -11.35 8.25 0.72
N GLU A 125 -12.55 7.85 0.26
CA GLU A 125 -13.44 8.76 -0.46
C GLU A 125 -13.88 9.95 0.38
N MET A 126 -14.16 9.75 1.67
CA MET A 126 -14.52 10.84 2.58
C MET A 126 -13.36 11.81 2.77
N LEU A 127 -12.14 11.29 2.97
CA LEU A 127 -10.94 12.12 3.07
C LEU A 127 -10.70 12.94 1.80
N VAL A 128 -10.92 12.35 0.62
CA VAL A 128 -10.87 13.07 -0.66
C VAL A 128 -11.92 14.18 -0.73
N LYS A 129 -13.18 13.89 -0.36
CA LYS A 129 -14.27 14.89 -0.35
C LYS A 129 -14.01 16.02 0.64
N SER A 130 -13.32 15.75 1.75
CA SER A 130 -12.96 16.76 2.75
C SER A 130 -11.81 17.68 2.31
N GLY A 131 -11.14 17.36 1.20
CA GLY A 131 -9.96 18.10 0.72
C GLY A 131 -8.68 17.79 1.48
N PHE A 132 -8.68 16.80 2.39
CA PHE A 132 -7.47 16.38 3.11
C PHE A 132 -6.52 15.54 2.24
N VAL A 133 -7.09 14.73 1.33
CA VAL A 133 -6.35 13.81 0.45
C VAL A 133 -6.74 14.08 -1.01
N GLN A 134 -5.80 13.92 -1.94
CA GLN A 134 -6.11 14.07 -3.37
C GLN A 134 -6.73 12.80 -3.96
N LYS A 135 -7.70 12.96 -4.87
CA LYS A 135 -8.20 11.85 -5.71
C LYS A 135 -7.06 11.32 -6.60
N PRO A 136 -6.87 9.98 -6.74
CA PRO A 136 -5.90 9.45 -7.67
C PRO A 136 -6.21 9.90 -9.11
N LEU A 137 -5.15 10.08 -9.91
CA LEU A 137 -5.27 10.32 -11.35
C LEU A 137 -6.00 9.15 -12.01
N TYR A 138 -6.89 9.45 -12.94
CA TYR A 138 -7.54 8.43 -13.75
C TYR A 138 -6.61 8.02 -14.89
N ILE A 139 -6.28 6.73 -14.96
CA ILE A 139 -5.51 6.13 -16.04
C ILE A 139 -6.39 5.06 -16.68
N GLU A 140 -6.67 5.21 -17.98
CA GLU A 140 -7.71 4.46 -18.72
C GLU A 140 -7.55 2.93 -18.67
N THR A 141 -6.34 2.44 -18.38
CA THR A 141 -5.99 1.02 -18.34
C THR A 141 -5.71 0.47 -16.95
N GLU A 142 -5.79 1.28 -15.90
CA GLU A 142 -5.48 0.87 -14.53
C GLU A 142 -6.73 0.70 -13.66
N GLY A 143 -6.68 -0.28 -12.75
CA GLY A 143 -7.65 -0.37 -11.68
C GLY A 143 -7.57 0.86 -10.77
N ARG A 144 -8.72 1.37 -10.33
CA ARG A 144 -8.76 2.51 -9.40
C ARG A 144 -8.36 2.04 -8.00
N TYR A 145 -7.10 2.20 -7.63
CA TYR A 145 -6.70 2.19 -6.23
C TYR A 145 -6.75 3.62 -5.69
N LEU A 146 -7.58 3.87 -4.68
CA LEU A 146 -7.60 5.16 -3.99
C LEU A 146 -6.30 5.33 -3.22
N ARG A 147 -5.30 5.93 -3.86
CA ARG A 147 -4.04 6.30 -3.21
C ARG A 147 -4.35 7.43 -2.23
N SER A 148 -4.02 7.23 -0.95
CA SER A 148 -4.04 8.32 0.03
C SER A 148 -2.78 9.15 -0.15
N LEU A 149 -2.86 10.18 -0.99
CA LEU A 149 -1.79 11.17 -1.16
C LEU A 149 -2.20 12.43 -0.39
N CYS A 150 -1.44 12.75 0.66
CA CYS A 150 -1.60 14.00 1.39
C CYS A 150 -1.27 15.17 0.44
N ILE A 151 -2.04 16.25 0.52
CA ILE A 151 -1.77 17.44 -0.29
C ILE A 151 -0.56 18.16 0.35
N GLU A 152 0.55 18.29 -0.39
CA GLU A 152 1.56 19.28 -0.02
C GLU A 152 0.94 20.67 -0.20
N LEU A 153 0.81 21.41 0.91
CA LEU A 153 0.50 22.84 0.86
C LEU A 153 1.68 23.54 0.17
N MET A 154 1.48 23.94 -1.10
CA MET A 154 2.28 24.97 -1.75
C MET A 154 2.07 26.32 -1.07
#